data_AF-A0A382J802-F1
#
_entry.id   AF-A0A382J802-F1
#
_cell.length_a   1.000
_cell.length_b   1.000
_cell.length_c   1.000
_cell.angle_alpha   90.00
_cell.angle_beta   90.00
_cell.angle_gamma   90.00
#
_symmetry.space_group_name_H-M   'P 1'
#
loop_
_entity.id
_entity.type
_entity.pdbx_description
1 polymer ?
#
loop_
_entity_poly.entity_id
_entity_poly.type
_entity_poly.pdbx_seq_one_letter_code
_entity_poly.pdbx_strand_id
1 'polypeptide(L)'
;FKSRGTWGFWTEGTNSWMVTHLNYYLRAKLMWDAEADVEALVHDYCQKFYAGAADAVEEYIWILESAVEQTTSHQTWGRLMQWKTIFPPIQKKLDYLMSRAEDLVQDARSRKRVQVLKLVHSHMKAYVRMEQVVAQGKFQEGLEWADKMLAIRDEVNTIKSGLLPHTPEWASDFRTTLEWHKEIYRNLAEKADGKEGELLTLLPRQWEFKLDPKDIGVIYQWYLDSNGEDWAKIDTTLNWEAQGYQDQQGWGFWGKAWYRTGFSVPTGIEGKSIWLTIGAVYNRGVWVWLNGMMQQFDKDRHWRLGHHDVRTPIHIDVTDWVRSGEINQVAVLVNTTPPDRNPRGGIHRR
;
A
#
# COMPACT_ATOMS: atom_id res chain seq x y z
N PHE A 1 -14.64 -32.86 3.79
CA PHE A 1 -13.33 -33.43 4.23
C PHE A 1 -13.45 -34.82 4.83
N LYS A 2 -14.34 -35.03 5.81
CA LYS A 2 -14.63 -36.36 6.37
C LYS A 2 -14.99 -37.41 5.32
N SER A 3 -15.80 -37.04 4.33
CA SER A 3 -16.15 -37.89 3.18
C SER A 3 -14.99 -38.26 2.25
N ARG A 4 -13.87 -37.52 2.31
CA ARG A 4 -12.64 -37.76 1.54
C ARG A 4 -11.53 -38.41 2.38
N GLY A 5 -11.82 -38.85 3.61
CA GLY A 5 -10.85 -39.48 4.50
C GLY A 5 -9.74 -38.55 5.00
N THR A 6 -9.89 -37.23 4.85
CA THR A 6 -8.90 -36.25 5.32
C THR A 6 -8.98 -36.09 6.84
N TRP A 7 -7.88 -36.34 7.56
CA TRP A 7 -7.82 -36.30 9.03
C TRP A 7 -7.58 -34.90 9.60
N GLY A 8 -6.99 -33.97 8.83
CA GLY A 8 -6.73 -32.61 9.29
C GLY A 8 -6.08 -31.73 8.22
N PHE A 9 -5.80 -30.48 8.59
CA PHE A 9 -5.13 -29.49 7.76
C PHE A 9 -3.90 -28.95 8.47
N TRP A 10 -2.83 -28.78 7.70
CA TRP A 10 -1.72 -27.94 8.09
C TRP A 10 -1.79 -26.63 7.30
N THR A 11 -1.36 -25.54 7.93
CA THR A 11 -1.41 -24.20 7.37
C THR A 11 -0.25 -23.40 7.95
N GLU A 12 0.31 -22.54 7.13
CA GLU A 12 1.26 -21.55 7.60
C GLU A 12 0.58 -20.65 8.63
N GLY A 13 1.24 -20.44 9.77
CA GLY A 13 0.73 -19.63 10.86
C GLY A 13 1.85 -18.84 11.52
N THR A 14 1.52 -17.64 11.96
CA THR A 14 2.39 -16.81 12.79
C THR A 14 1.69 -16.53 14.10
N ASN A 15 2.43 -16.27 15.18
CA ASN A 15 1.85 -15.81 16.44
C ASN A 15 1.38 -14.36 16.30
N SER A 16 0.27 -14.18 15.57
CA SER A 16 -0.40 -12.92 15.27
C SER A 16 -1.86 -12.99 15.71
N TRP A 17 -2.09 -13.50 16.92
CA TRP A 17 -3.39 -14.02 17.35
C TRP A 17 -4.51 -13.00 17.30
N MET A 18 -4.25 -11.70 17.54
CA MET A 18 -5.30 -10.69 17.48
C MET A 18 -5.57 -10.15 16.07
N VAL A 19 -4.71 -10.47 15.10
CA VAL A 19 -4.97 -10.20 13.69
C VAL A 19 -5.77 -11.35 13.06
N THR A 20 -5.60 -12.57 13.54
CA THR A 20 -6.18 -13.79 12.95
C THR A 20 -7.18 -14.53 13.84
N HIS A 21 -7.59 -13.95 14.97
CA HIS A 21 -8.42 -14.64 15.99
C HIS A 21 -9.69 -15.24 15.41
N LEU A 22 -10.43 -14.46 14.62
CA LEU A 22 -11.70 -14.85 14.04
C LEU A 22 -11.48 -15.94 13.01
N ASN A 23 -10.46 -15.77 12.16
CA ASN A 23 -10.08 -16.75 11.14
C ASN A 23 -9.76 -18.11 11.75
N TYR A 24 -9.08 -18.16 12.91
CA TYR A 24 -8.83 -19.42 13.60
C TYR A 24 -10.10 -20.04 14.18
N TYR A 25 -11.01 -19.23 14.71
CA TYR A 25 -12.30 -19.70 15.20
C TYR A 25 -13.16 -20.30 14.07
N LEU A 26 -13.39 -19.52 13.01
CA LEU A 26 -14.16 -19.93 11.85
C LEU A 26 -13.54 -21.16 11.19
N ARG A 27 -12.23 -21.16 10.95
CA ARG A 27 -11.54 -22.30 10.35
C ARG A 27 -11.72 -23.57 11.18
N ALA A 28 -11.56 -23.50 12.50
CA ALA A 28 -11.72 -24.68 13.35
C ALA A 28 -13.14 -25.27 13.27
N LYS A 29 -14.16 -24.42 13.18
CA LYS A 29 -15.56 -24.81 13.04
C LYS A 29 -15.85 -25.40 11.64
N LEU A 30 -15.41 -24.71 10.59
CA LEU A 30 -15.61 -25.12 9.19
C LEU A 30 -14.81 -26.38 8.82
N MET A 31 -13.70 -26.65 9.51
CA MET A 31 -12.98 -27.92 9.38
C MET A 31 -13.81 -29.12 9.85
N TRP A 32 -14.66 -28.92 10.86
CA TRP A 32 -15.57 -29.95 11.37
C TRP A 32 -16.83 -30.06 10.51
N ASP A 33 -17.43 -28.91 10.19
CA ASP A 33 -18.65 -28.79 9.40
C ASP A 33 -18.54 -27.66 8.38
N ALA A 34 -18.33 -28.03 7.11
CA ALA A 34 -18.11 -27.07 6.03
C ALA A 34 -19.40 -26.35 5.61
N GLU A 35 -20.57 -26.84 6.02
CA GLU A 35 -21.88 -26.24 5.72
C GLU A 35 -22.40 -25.37 6.88
N ALA A 36 -21.58 -25.18 7.93
CA ALA A 36 -21.96 -24.35 9.06
C ALA A 36 -22.17 -22.89 8.64
N ASP A 37 -23.22 -22.28 9.17
CA ASP A 37 -23.57 -20.87 8.93
C ASP A 37 -22.47 -19.94 9.47
N VAL A 38 -21.76 -19.28 8.56
CA VAL A 38 -20.63 -18.40 8.89
C VAL A 38 -21.09 -17.18 9.70
N GLU A 39 -22.24 -16.61 9.40
CA GLU A 39 -22.76 -15.45 10.13
C GLU A 39 -23.08 -15.84 11.58
N ALA A 40 -23.75 -16.98 11.77
CA ALA A 40 -24.01 -17.51 13.10
C ALA A 40 -22.71 -17.82 13.88
N LEU A 41 -21.65 -18.28 13.20
CA LEU A 41 -20.35 -18.52 13.83
C LEU A 41 -19.63 -17.23 14.22
N VAL A 42 -19.70 -16.17 13.40
CA VAL A 42 -19.15 -14.84 13.73
C VAL A 42 -19.88 -14.26 14.94
N HIS A 43 -21.22 -14.34 14.95
CA HIS A 43 -22.04 -13.91 16.07
C HIS A 43 -21.69 -14.65 17.37
N ASP A 44 -21.62 -15.99 17.32
CA ASP A 44 -21.24 -16.83 18.45
C ASP A 44 -19.83 -16.51 18.98
N TYR A 45 -18.88 -16.24 18.09
CA TYR A 45 -17.54 -15.78 18.46
C TYR A 45 -17.61 -14.45 19.21
N CYS A 46 -18.31 -13.46 18.67
CA CYS A 46 -18.38 -12.12 19.24
C CYS A 46 -19.05 -12.14 20.63
N GLN A 47 -20.15 -12.90 20.79
CA GLN A 47 -20.81 -13.11 22.08
C GLN A 47 -19.86 -13.70 23.13
N LYS A 48 -19.15 -14.78 22.80
CA LYS A 48 -18.26 -15.49 23.73
C LYS A 48 -16.97 -14.72 24.03
N PHE A 49 -16.46 -13.98 23.04
CA PHE A 49 -15.16 -13.34 23.15
C PHE A 49 -15.26 -11.91 23.68
N TYR A 50 -16.26 -11.13 23.26
CA TYR A 50 -16.40 -9.71 23.60
C TYR A 50 -17.58 -9.41 24.55
N ALA A 51 -18.40 -10.40 24.90
CA ALA A 51 -19.49 -10.28 25.86
C ALA A 51 -20.42 -9.08 25.54
N GLY A 52 -20.56 -8.12 26.45
CA GLY A 52 -21.44 -6.96 26.26
C GLY A 52 -21.10 -6.09 25.04
N ALA A 53 -19.90 -6.20 24.48
CA ALA A 53 -19.49 -5.49 23.28
C ALA A 53 -19.66 -6.30 21.98
N ALA A 54 -20.28 -7.48 22.04
CA ALA A 54 -20.40 -8.39 20.90
C ALA A 54 -20.94 -7.70 19.64
N ASP A 55 -22.12 -7.06 19.72
CA ASP A 55 -22.77 -6.44 18.56
C ASP A 55 -21.92 -5.33 17.93
N ALA A 56 -21.26 -4.51 18.75
CA ALA A 56 -20.41 -3.42 18.26
C ALA A 56 -19.15 -3.95 17.55
N VAL A 57 -18.57 -5.04 18.06
CA VAL A 57 -17.39 -5.66 17.43
C VAL A 57 -17.77 -6.48 16.19
N GLU A 58 -18.92 -7.14 16.21
CA GLU A 58 -19.45 -7.85 15.04
C GLU A 58 -19.72 -6.87 13.89
N GLU A 59 -20.37 -5.74 14.16
CA GLU A 59 -20.59 -4.70 13.16
C GLU A 59 -19.25 -4.15 12.64
N TYR A 60 -18.26 -3.95 13.52
CA TYR A 60 -16.91 -3.51 13.13
C TYR A 60 -16.26 -4.47 12.14
N ILE A 61 -16.34 -5.78 12.41
CA ILE A 61 -15.77 -6.83 11.57
C ILE A 61 -16.46 -6.81 10.21
N TRP A 62 -17.78 -6.84 10.16
CA TRP A 62 -18.52 -6.90 8.90
C TRP A 62 -18.32 -5.65 8.04
N ILE A 63 -18.22 -4.45 8.62
CA ILE A 63 -17.90 -3.23 7.86
C ILE A 63 -16.52 -3.34 7.22
N LEU A 64 -15.53 -3.85 7.96
CA LEU A 64 -14.17 -4.00 7.44
C LEU A 64 -14.13 -5.06 6.32
N GLU A 65 -14.77 -6.22 6.52
CA GLU A 65 -14.88 -7.29 5.51
C GLU A 65 -15.59 -6.79 4.25
N SER A 66 -16.76 -6.14 4.38
CA SER A 66 -17.49 -5.57 3.23
C SER A 66 -16.66 -4.52 2.48
N ALA A 67 -15.86 -3.71 3.16
CA ALA A 67 -15.00 -2.73 2.49
C ALA A 67 -13.85 -3.39 1.71
N VAL A 68 -13.33 -4.52 2.21
CA VAL A 68 -12.34 -5.33 1.49
C VAL A 68 -13.00 -6.04 0.31
N GLU A 69 -14.21 -6.57 0.46
CA GLU A 69 -14.93 -7.25 -0.63
C GLU A 69 -15.32 -6.29 -1.77
N GLN A 70 -15.70 -5.06 -1.44
CA GLN A 70 -16.13 -4.05 -2.42
C GLN A 70 -14.96 -3.33 -3.12
N THR A 71 -13.71 -3.60 -2.73
CA THR A 71 -12.56 -2.93 -3.34
C THR A 71 -12.26 -3.48 -4.74
N THR A 72 -11.80 -2.60 -5.63
CA THR A 72 -11.23 -2.99 -6.93
C THR A 72 -9.80 -3.57 -6.80
N SER A 73 -9.19 -3.47 -5.61
CA SER A 73 -7.82 -3.93 -5.38
C SER A 73 -7.73 -5.42 -5.04
N HIS A 74 -7.44 -6.25 -6.04
CA HIS A 74 -7.21 -7.68 -5.82
C HIS A 74 -5.94 -7.97 -5.01
N GLN A 75 -6.09 -8.80 -3.96
CA GLN A 75 -4.97 -9.21 -3.12
C GLN A 75 -4.37 -10.54 -3.52
N THR A 76 -3.05 -10.58 -3.45
CA THR A 76 -2.25 -11.78 -3.52
C THR A 76 -1.24 -11.81 -2.41
N TRP A 77 -0.85 -13.02 -2.02
CA TRP A 77 0.13 -13.24 -0.97
C TRP A 77 1.44 -12.47 -1.23
N GLY A 78 1.99 -11.85 -0.19
CA GLY A 78 3.23 -11.08 -0.26
C GLY A 78 3.10 -9.71 -0.94
N ARG A 79 1.87 -9.19 -1.10
CA ARG A 79 1.62 -7.85 -1.67
C ARG A 79 0.91 -6.94 -0.68
N LEU A 80 1.18 -5.63 -0.79
CA LEU A 80 0.57 -4.63 0.07
C LEU A 80 -0.84 -4.31 -0.42
N MET A 81 -1.77 -4.33 0.50
CA MET A 81 -3.13 -3.86 0.31
C MET A 81 -3.16 -2.34 0.10
N GLN A 82 -4.02 -1.85 -0.79
CA GLN A 82 -4.22 -0.42 -0.98
C GLN A 82 -5.15 0.15 0.10
N TRP A 83 -4.79 -0.02 1.39
CA TRP A 83 -5.61 0.41 2.52
C TRP A 83 -5.95 1.91 2.49
N LYS A 84 -5.17 2.73 1.78
CA LYS A 84 -5.47 4.16 1.50
C LYS A 84 -6.80 4.38 0.78
N THR A 85 -7.32 3.41 0.02
CA THR A 85 -8.62 3.51 -0.65
C THR A 85 -9.73 2.80 0.13
N ILE A 86 -9.39 1.75 0.88
CA ILE A 86 -10.34 0.90 1.61
C ILE A 86 -10.75 1.51 2.95
N PHE A 87 -9.77 1.97 3.73
CA PHE A 87 -10.00 2.31 5.15
C PHE A 87 -10.58 3.71 5.38
N PRO A 88 -10.14 4.80 4.71
CA PRO A 88 -10.64 6.15 4.99
C PRO A 88 -12.17 6.31 4.90
N PRO A 89 -12.88 5.70 3.91
CA PRO A 89 -14.34 5.81 3.82
C PRO A 89 -15.08 5.24 5.04
N ILE A 90 -14.53 4.20 5.68
CA ILE A 90 -15.16 3.49 6.81
C ILE A 90 -14.62 3.92 8.17
N GLN A 91 -13.49 4.65 8.21
CA GLN A 91 -12.75 4.94 9.43
C GLN A 91 -13.62 5.56 10.53
N LYS A 92 -14.44 6.57 10.21
CA LYS A 92 -15.29 7.25 11.21
C LYS A 92 -16.28 6.28 11.88
N LYS A 93 -16.83 5.34 11.10
CA LYS A 93 -17.77 4.34 11.62
C LYS A 93 -17.04 3.32 12.50
N LEU A 94 -15.87 2.87 12.09
CA LEU A 94 -15.02 1.97 12.89
C LEU A 94 -14.55 2.63 14.20
N ASP A 95 -14.16 3.91 14.16
CA ASP A 95 -13.78 4.70 15.34
C ASP A 95 -14.92 4.77 16.37
N TYR A 96 -16.14 4.99 15.90
CA TYR A 96 -17.34 5.00 16.73
C TYR A 96 -17.59 3.62 17.36
N LEU A 97 -17.51 2.54 16.57
CA LEU A 97 -17.75 1.18 17.06
C LEU A 97 -16.72 0.72 18.09
N MET A 98 -15.45 1.11 17.91
CA MET A 98 -14.41 0.84 18.92
C MET A 98 -14.67 1.58 20.23
N SER A 99 -15.08 2.85 20.16
CA SER A 99 -15.45 3.62 21.36
C SER A 99 -16.66 3.00 22.08
N ARG A 100 -17.69 2.63 21.31
CA ARG A 100 -18.88 1.95 21.85
C ARG A 100 -18.55 0.59 22.47
N ALA A 101 -17.65 -0.18 21.86
CA ALA A 101 -17.21 -1.47 22.41
C ALA A 101 -16.51 -1.29 23.77
N GLU A 102 -15.73 -0.24 23.97
CA GLU A 102 -15.10 0.07 25.26
C GLU A 102 -16.12 0.43 26.34
N ASP A 103 -17.15 1.19 25.99
CA ASP A 103 -18.21 1.60 26.93
C ASP A 103 -19.08 0.40 27.38
N LEU A 104 -19.28 -0.59 26.51
CA LEU A 104 -20.15 -1.73 26.77
C LEU A 104 -19.51 -2.84 27.61
N VAL A 105 -18.17 -2.98 27.62
CA VAL A 105 -17.48 -4.05 28.35
C VAL A 105 -17.42 -3.82 29.87
N GLN A 106 -18.05 -4.72 30.62
CA GLN A 106 -18.12 -4.63 32.09
C GLN A 106 -17.07 -5.50 32.80
N ASP A 107 -16.77 -6.69 32.30
CA ASP A 107 -15.83 -7.61 32.93
C ASP A 107 -14.37 -7.35 32.50
N ALA A 108 -13.44 -7.69 33.39
CA ALA A 108 -12.01 -7.42 33.18
C ALA A 108 -11.42 -8.18 31.97
N ARG A 109 -11.94 -9.38 31.66
CA ARG A 109 -11.42 -10.22 30.58
C ARG A 109 -11.82 -9.66 29.22
N SER A 110 -13.09 -9.35 29.02
CA SER A 110 -13.60 -8.76 27.78
C SER A 110 -13.04 -7.35 27.57
N ARG A 111 -12.88 -6.57 28.65
CA ARG A 111 -12.22 -5.25 28.59
C ARG A 111 -10.80 -5.34 28.04
N LYS A 112 -10.00 -6.32 28.48
CA LYS A 112 -8.65 -6.55 27.94
C LYS A 112 -8.68 -6.90 26.45
N ARG A 113 -9.66 -7.71 26.01
CA ARG A 113 -9.81 -8.10 24.60
C ARG A 113 -10.18 -6.92 23.71
N VAL A 114 -11.15 -6.10 24.14
CA VAL A 114 -11.51 -4.86 23.43
C VAL A 114 -10.35 -3.86 23.41
N GLN A 115 -9.61 -3.71 24.52
CA GLN A 115 -8.41 -2.87 24.56
C GLN A 115 -7.40 -3.29 23.46
N VAL A 116 -7.13 -4.58 23.32
CA VAL A 116 -6.19 -5.04 22.27
C VAL A 116 -6.76 -4.80 20.87
N LEU A 117 -8.06 -5.05 20.64
CA LEU A 117 -8.68 -4.75 19.35
C LEU A 117 -8.58 -3.26 18.98
N LYS A 118 -8.78 -2.36 19.95
CA LYS A 118 -8.58 -0.91 19.75
C LYS A 118 -7.14 -0.54 19.42
N LEU A 119 -6.16 -1.20 20.04
CA LEU A 119 -4.74 -1.00 19.70
C LEU A 119 -4.45 -1.47 18.26
N VAL A 120 -4.97 -2.62 17.84
CA VAL A 120 -4.86 -3.11 16.45
C VAL A 120 -5.54 -2.14 15.48
N HIS A 121 -6.71 -1.60 15.81
CA HIS A 121 -7.37 -0.58 15.02
C HIS A 121 -6.54 0.71 14.93
N SER A 122 -5.95 1.14 16.04
CA SER A 122 -5.06 2.31 16.10
C SER A 122 -3.79 2.11 15.26
N HIS A 123 -3.27 0.88 15.21
CA HIS A 123 -2.15 0.50 14.35
C HIS A 123 -2.51 0.61 12.87
N MET A 124 -3.68 0.13 12.45
CA MET A 124 -4.17 0.30 11.07
C MET A 124 -4.37 1.78 10.72
N LYS A 125 -4.92 2.59 11.63
CA LYS A 125 -5.04 4.05 11.45
C LYS A 125 -3.68 4.70 11.26
N ALA A 126 -2.69 4.34 12.08
CA ALA A 126 -1.34 4.86 11.98
C ALA A 126 -0.67 4.48 10.66
N TYR A 127 -0.86 3.24 10.19
CA TYR A 127 -0.37 2.80 8.87
C TYR A 127 -0.96 3.62 7.73
N VAL A 128 -2.29 3.79 7.69
CA VAL A 128 -2.95 4.54 6.62
C VAL A 128 -2.52 6.02 6.66
N ARG A 129 -2.37 6.58 7.86
CA ARG A 129 -1.90 7.96 8.03
C ARG A 129 -0.45 8.13 7.58
N MET A 130 0.45 7.21 7.92
CA MET A 130 1.82 7.18 7.41
C MET A 130 1.84 7.22 5.87
N GLU A 131 1.09 6.33 5.22
CA GLU A 131 1.03 6.26 3.76
C GLU A 131 0.44 7.55 3.13
N GLN A 132 -0.51 8.20 3.79
CA GLN A 132 -1.14 9.45 3.32
C GLN A 132 -0.19 10.67 3.41
N VAL A 133 0.62 10.77 4.47
CA VAL A 133 1.53 11.91 4.65
C VAL A 133 2.79 11.77 3.79
N VAL A 134 3.29 10.54 3.63
CA VAL A 134 4.38 10.25 2.68
C VAL A 134 3.97 10.55 1.25
N ALA A 135 2.72 10.24 0.87
CA ALA A 135 2.15 10.64 -0.41
C ALA A 135 2.03 12.18 -0.60
N GLN A 136 2.30 12.98 0.41
CA GLN A 136 2.37 14.45 0.32
C GLN A 136 3.82 14.96 0.37
N GLY A 137 4.82 14.08 0.29
CA GLY A 137 6.24 14.43 0.46
C GLY A 137 6.63 14.70 1.92
N LYS A 138 5.73 14.49 2.90
CA LYS A 138 6.01 14.70 4.32
C LYS A 138 6.66 13.47 4.93
N PHE A 139 7.87 13.15 4.46
CA PHE A 139 8.58 11.93 4.83
C PHE A 139 8.89 11.85 6.33
N GLN A 140 9.25 12.99 6.94
CA GLN A 140 9.51 13.07 8.38
C GLN A 140 8.24 12.77 9.22
N GLU A 141 7.09 13.36 8.86
CA GLU A 141 5.81 13.02 9.49
C GLU A 141 5.49 11.52 9.30
N GLY A 142 5.83 10.96 8.14
CA GLY A 142 5.72 9.51 7.88
C GLY A 142 6.51 8.66 8.87
N LEU A 143 7.76 9.05 9.19
CA LEU A 143 8.59 8.36 10.17
C LEU A 143 7.97 8.39 11.58
N GLU A 144 7.39 9.51 11.98
CA GLU A 144 6.70 9.64 13.27
C GLU A 144 5.50 8.70 13.37
N TRP A 145 4.73 8.53 12.29
CA TRP A 145 3.64 7.55 12.25
C TRP A 145 4.14 6.11 12.26
N ALA A 146 5.29 5.82 11.62
CA ALA A 146 5.94 4.52 11.74
C ALA A 146 6.39 4.24 13.18
N ASP A 147 6.95 5.23 13.88
CA ASP A 147 7.32 5.10 15.29
C ASP A 147 6.10 4.89 16.18
N LYS A 148 4.99 5.55 15.90
CA LYS A 148 3.72 5.31 16.59
C LYS A 148 3.23 3.87 16.41
N MET A 149 3.38 3.29 15.21
CA MET A 149 3.05 1.89 14.97
C MET A 149 3.93 0.93 15.79
N LEU A 150 5.23 1.23 15.92
CA LEU A 150 6.15 0.45 16.77
C LEU A 150 5.78 0.56 18.26
N ALA A 151 5.48 1.76 18.74
CA ALA A 151 5.04 1.97 20.12
C ALA A 151 3.73 1.22 20.44
N ILE A 152 2.78 1.14 19.48
CA ILE A 152 1.57 0.34 19.65
C ILE A 152 1.90 -1.17 19.74
N ARG A 153 2.88 -1.67 18.96
CA ARG A 153 3.36 -3.05 19.10
C ARG A 153 3.97 -3.30 20.47
N ASP A 154 4.76 -2.35 20.98
CA ASP A 154 5.33 -2.42 22.34
C ASP A 154 4.23 -2.51 23.39
N GLU A 155 3.21 -1.65 23.31
CA GLU A 155 2.08 -1.64 24.23
C GLU A 155 1.32 -2.98 24.20
N VAL A 156 0.99 -3.48 23.01
CA VAL A 156 0.32 -4.78 22.86
C VAL A 156 1.20 -5.93 23.41
N ASN A 157 2.50 -5.86 23.23
CA ASN A 157 3.43 -6.88 23.74
C ASN A 157 3.46 -6.91 25.28
N THR A 158 3.28 -5.77 25.97
CA THR A 158 3.13 -5.75 27.44
C THR A 158 1.87 -6.49 27.92
N ILE A 159 0.82 -6.55 27.08
CA ILE A 159 -0.40 -7.28 27.37
C ILE A 159 -0.15 -8.78 27.21
N LYS A 160 0.35 -9.19 26.04
CA LYS A 160 0.79 -10.56 25.74
C LYS A 160 1.57 -10.57 24.43
N SER A 161 2.73 -11.21 24.45
CA SER A 161 3.53 -11.45 23.24
C SER A 161 2.75 -12.22 22.18
N GLY A 162 2.89 -11.81 20.91
CA GLY A 162 2.28 -12.51 19.77
C GLY A 162 0.80 -12.19 19.50
N LEU A 163 0.26 -11.13 20.11
CA LEU A 163 -1.05 -10.59 19.69
C LEU A 163 -0.90 -9.68 18.46
N LEU A 164 0.09 -8.78 18.49
CA LEU A 164 0.56 -7.97 17.37
C LEU A 164 2.10 -8.00 17.39
N PRO A 165 2.72 -9.01 16.75
CA PRO A 165 4.14 -9.30 16.96
C PRO A 165 5.05 -8.22 16.38
N HIS A 166 6.19 -8.03 17.04
CA HIS A 166 7.35 -7.35 16.45
C HIS A 166 7.91 -8.16 15.29
N THR A 167 8.51 -7.44 14.34
CA THR A 167 9.30 -8.08 13.29
C THR A 167 10.59 -8.61 13.92
N PRO A 168 10.92 -9.92 13.80
CA PRO A 168 12.18 -10.43 14.29
C PRO A 168 13.34 -9.90 13.46
N GLU A 169 14.53 -9.78 14.06
CA GLU A 169 15.71 -9.15 13.45
C GLU A 169 16.07 -9.75 12.09
N TRP A 170 16.03 -11.08 11.95
CA TRP A 170 16.34 -11.77 10.69
C TRP A 170 15.37 -11.44 9.54
N ALA A 171 14.21 -10.84 9.84
CA ALA A 171 13.19 -10.46 8.87
C ALA A 171 13.03 -8.94 8.73
N SER A 172 13.77 -8.11 9.47
CA SER A 172 13.52 -6.66 9.50
C SER A 172 13.72 -5.98 8.14
N ASP A 173 14.56 -6.56 7.29
CA ASP A 173 14.83 -6.10 5.93
C ASP A 173 13.83 -6.62 4.89
N PHE A 174 12.85 -7.45 5.29
CA PHE A 174 11.84 -7.94 4.37
C PHE A 174 10.96 -6.79 3.89
N ARG A 175 10.77 -6.72 2.57
CA ARG A 175 10.18 -5.55 1.89
C ARG A 175 8.71 -5.28 2.21
N THR A 176 8.09 -6.12 3.05
CA THR A 176 6.70 -6.00 3.55
C THR A 176 6.63 -5.52 5.00
N THR A 177 7.76 -5.39 5.69
CA THR A 177 7.80 -5.00 7.10
C THR A 177 7.72 -3.50 7.24
N LEU A 178 7.32 -3.05 8.44
CA LEU A 178 7.29 -1.64 8.76
C LEU A 178 8.71 -1.06 8.79
N GLU A 179 9.67 -1.83 9.30
CA GLU A 179 11.07 -1.47 9.47
C GLU A 179 11.70 -1.16 8.10
N TRP A 180 11.47 -2.01 7.10
CA TRP A 180 11.94 -1.75 5.73
C TRP A 180 11.29 -0.49 5.12
N HIS A 181 9.97 -0.29 5.31
CA HIS A 181 9.28 0.92 4.83
C HIS A 181 9.83 2.19 5.51
N LYS A 182 10.06 2.12 6.82
CA LYS A 182 10.63 3.20 7.61
C LYS A 182 12.02 3.58 7.10
N GLU A 183 12.84 2.60 6.68
CA GLU A 183 14.15 2.88 6.08
C GLU A 183 14.03 3.62 4.74
N ILE A 184 13.12 3.18 3.86
CA ILE A 184 12.85 3.88 2.60
C ILE A 184 12.42 5.32 2.85
N TYR A 185 11.51 5.55 3.80
CA TYR A 185 11.04 6.90 4.11
C TYR A 185 12.10 7.75 4.79
N ARG A 186 13.02 7.15 5.56
CA ARG A 186 14.18 7.85 6.11
C ARG A 186 15.11 8.29 5.00
N ASN A 187 15.43 7.41 4.05
CA ASN A 187 16.27 7.78 2.92
C ASN A 187 15.65 8.92 2.09
N LEU A 188 14.33 8.88 1.85
CA LEU A 188 13.62 9.97 1.18
C LEU A 188 13.65 11.27 2.01
N ALA A 189 13.49 11.21 3.32
CA ALA A 189 13.60 12.38 4.20
C ALA A 189 15.00 13.00 4.15
N GLU A 190 16.06 12.19 4.21
CA GLU A 190 17.45 12.66 4.15
C GLU A 190 17.79 13.38 2.83
N LYS A 191 17.16 12.94 1.73
CA LYS A 191 17.30 13.56 0.40
C LYS A 191 16.41 14.78 0.19
N ALA A 192 15.28 14.84 0.88
CA ALA A 192 14.28 15.90 0.70
C ALA A 192 14.57 17.11 1.59
N ASP A 193 14.85 16.95 2.87
CA ASP A 193 15.09 18.09 3.78
C ASP A 193 16.15 17.72 4.83
N GLY A 194 17.10 16.87 4.46
CA GLY A 194 18.08 16.32 5.37
C GLY A 194 19.52 16.54 4.91
N LYS A 195 20.43 15.67 5.33
CA LYS A 195 21.87 15.89 5.10
C LYS A 195 22.32 15.52 3.69
N GLU A 196 21.52 14.79 2.93
CA GLU A 196 21.87 14.32 1.58
C GLU A 196 21.37 15.23 0.47
N GLY A 197 20.39 16.11 0.74
CA GLY A 197 19.84 17.00 -0.27
C GLY A 197 18.69 17.86 0.23
N GLU A 198 18.18 18.68 -0.70
CA GLU A 198 17.05 19.58 -0.53
C GLU A 198 16.03 19.30 -1.65
N LEU A 199 14.75 19.27 -1.30
CA LEU A 199 13.63 19.01 -2.18
C LEU A 199 13.35 20.27 -2.99
N LEU A 200 13.82 20.30 -4.22
CA LEU A 200 13.57 21.43 -5.12
C LEU A 200 12.07 21.60 -5.42
N THR A 201 11.36 20.48 -5.63
CA THR A 201 9.93 20.47 -5.93
C THR A 201 9.37 19.06 -5.78
N LEU A 202 8.12 18.94 -5.32
CA LEU A 202 7.38 17.69 -5.36
C LEU A 202 6.55 17.65 -6.64
N LEU A 203 6.73 16.61 -7.46
CA LEU A 203 5.95 16.47 -8.70
C LEU A 203 4.44 16.41 -8.41
N PRO A 204 3.58 16.95 -9.30
CA PRO A 204 2.13 16.93 -9.12
C PRO A 204 1.60 15.52 -8.80
N ARG A 205 0.57 15.40 -7.95
CA ARG A 205 -0.02 14.08 -7.59
C ARG A 205 -0.70 13.39 -8.76
N GLN A 206 -1.45 14.16 -9.51
CA GLN A 206 -2.21 13.72 -10.67
C GLN A 206 -1.39 13.96 -11.93
N TRP A 207 -1.15 12.92 -12.71
CA TRP A 207 -0.41 12.98 -13.98
C TRP A 207 -1.37 12.71 -15.13
N GLU A 208 -1.02 13.17 -16.32
CA GLU A 208 -1.63 12.69 -17.55
C GLU A 208 -1.32 11.21 -17.74
N PHE A 209 -2.30 10.46 -18.23
CA PHE A 209 -2.23 9.02 -18.35
C PHE A 209 -2.87 8.51 -19.64
N LYS A 210 -2.19 7.57 -20.29
CA LYS A 210 -2.67 6.95 -21.52
C LYS A 210 -2.21 5.51 -21.64
N LEU A 211 -3.16 4.60 -21.88
CA LEU A 211 -2.85 3.21 -22.21
C LEU A 211 -2.27 3.14 -23.63
N ASP A 212 -1.28 2.26 -23.81
CA ASP A 212 -0.60 2.02 -25.09
C ASP A 212 -0.63 0.52 -25.46
N PRO A 213 -1.81 -0.06 -25.69
CA PRO A 213 -1.94 -1.49 -25.99
C PRO A 213 -1.30 -1.88 -27.33
N LYS A 214 -0.99 -0.90 -28.19
CA LYS A 214 -0.42 -1.11 -29.52
C LYS A 214 1.08 -0.80 -29.60
N ASP A 215 1.69 -0.36 -28.49
CA ASP A 215 3.09 0.04 -28.43
C ASP A 215 3.49 1.08 -29.50
N ILE A 216 2.69 2.14 -29.61
CA ILE A 216 2.87 3.19 -30.61
C ILE A 216 3.32 4.52 -30.00
N GLY A 217 3.29 4.67 -28.67
CA GLY A 217 3.51 5.96 -28.03
C GLY A 217 4.88 6.57 -28.28
N VAL A 218 5.93 5.75 -28.48
CA VAL A 218 7.26 6.25 -28.88
C VAL A 218 7.22 6.84 -30.29
N ILE A 219 6.53 6.18 -31.23
CA ILE A 219 6.39 6.64 -32.63
C ILE A 219 5.63 7.97 -32.68
N TYR A 220 4.56 8.09 -31.89
CA TYR A 220 3.76 9.32 -31.76
C TYR A 220 4.34 10.33 -30.77
N GLN A 221 5.56 10.09 -30.26
CA GLN A 221 6.30 11.03 -29.41
C GLN A 221 5.54 11.46 -28.16
N TRP A 222 4.79 10.55 -27.53
CA TRP A 222 4.02 10.78 -26.31
C TRP A 222 4.88 11.19 -25.09
N TYR A 223 6.20 11.13 -25.21
CA TYR A 223 7.17 11.66 -24.25
C TYR A 223 7.42 13.17 -24.33
N LEU A 224 6.89 13.86 -25.35
CA LEU A 224 6.91 15.31 -25.48
C LEU A 224 5.71 15.94 -24.77
N ASP A 225 5.68 17.27 -24.64
CA ASP A 225 4.54 18.00 -24.06
C ASP A 225 3.24 17.77 -24.86
N SER A 226 2.10 17.88 -24.19
CA SER A 226 0.79 17.74 -24.80
C SER A 226 0.49 18.97 -25.65
N ASN A 227 0.54 18.82 -26.97
CA ASN A 227 0.03 19.83 -27.90
C ASN A 227 -1.52 19.77 -27.97
N GLY A 228 -2.20 19.69 -26.82
CA GLY A 228 -3.66 19.63 -26.73
C GLY A 228 -4.30 18.24 -26.88
N GLU A 229 -3.54 17.15 -26.71
CA GLU A 229 -4.14 15.81 -26.61
C GLU A 229 -4.84 15.63 -25.25
N ASP A 230 -6.10 15.18 -25.29
CA ASP A 230 -6.85 14.86 -24.08
C ASP A 230 -6.44 13.48 -23.53
N TRP A 231 -5.58 13.48 -22.52
CA TRP A 231 -5.19 12.30 -21.75
C TRP A 231 -5.98 12.26 -20.45
N ALA A 232 -6.31 11.05 -19.98
CA ALA A 232 -6.92 10.88 -18.67
C ALA A 232 -5.97 11.40 -17.57
N LYS A 233 -6.50 11.69 -16.38
CA LYS A 233 -5.67 11.95 -15.19
C LYS A 233 -5.60 10.70 -14.32
N ILE A 234 -4.46 10.49 -13.67
CA ILE A 234 -4.24 9.37 -12.78
C ILE A 234 -3.45 9.79 -11.53
N ASP A 235 -3.78 9.21 -10.38
CA ASP A 235 -3.04 9.34 -9.14
C ASP A 235 -1.78 8.48 -9.17
N THR A 236 -0.61 9.11 -8.98
CA THR A 236 0.69 8.42 -8.92
C THR A 236 0.99 7.74 -7.57
N THR A 237 0.02 7.72 -6.66
CA THR A 237 0.13 7.09 -5.33
C THR A 237 -0.69 5.80 -5.20
N LEU A 238 -1.28 5.34 -6.32
CA LEU A 238 -2.12 4.16 -6.44
C LEU A 238 -1.77 3.42 -7.74
N ASN A 239 -1.88 2.09 -7.75
CA ASN A 239 -1.76 1.34 -9.01
C ASN A 239 -2.97 1.62 -9.92
N TRP A 240 -2.84 1.40 -11.23
CA TRP A 240 -3.90 1.78 -12.19
C TRP A 240 -5.20 0.98 -12.02
N GLU A 241 -5.15 -0.28 -11.58
CA GLU A 241 -6.34 -1.11 -11.42
C GLU A 241 -7.27 -0.56 -10.32
N ALA A 242 -6.69 0.01 -9.26
CA ALA A 242 -7.43 0.68 -8.21
C ALA A 242 -8.11 1.99 -8.67
N GLN A 243 -7.84 2.42 -9.89
CA GLN A 243 -8.34 3.65 -10.49
C GLN A 243 -9.24 3.38 -11.71
N GLY A 244 -9.71 2.13 -11.87
CA GLY A 244 -10.68 1.74 -12.89
C GLY A 244 -10.07 1.18 -14.18
N TYR A 245 -8.74 1.04 -14.26
CA TYR A 245 -8.08 0.43 -15.42
C TYR A 245 -8.01 -1.09 -15.28
N GLN A 246 -9.17 -1.73 -15.31
CA GLN A 246 -9.36 -3.18 -15.23
C GLN A 246 -10.49 -3.63 -16.19
N ASP A 247 -10.50 -4.91 -16.56
CA ASP A 247 -11.57 -5.50 -17.35
C ASP A 247 -12.83 -5.82 -16.51
N GLN A 248 -13.86 -6.38 -17.17
CA GLN A 248 -15.13 -6.74 -16.53
C GLN A 248 -14.99 -7.87 -15.49
N GLN A 249 -13.91 -8.63 -15.54
CA GLN A 249 -13.60 -9.71 -14.61
C GLN A 249 -12.71 -9.23 -13.45
N GLY A 250 -12.31 -7.96 -13.43
CA GLY A 250 -11.45 -7.37 -12.41
C GLY A 250 -9.95 -7.51 -12.67
N TRP A 251 -9.55 -7.99 -13.86
CA TRP A 251 -8.13 -8.03 -14.21
C TRP A 251 -7.66 -6.64 -14.62
N GLY A 252 -6.76 -6.07 -13.82
CA GLY A 252 -6.03 -4.85 -14.15
C GLY A 252 -5.37 -4.93 -15.52
N PHE A 253 -5.38 -3.82 -16.26
CA PHE A 253 -4.71 -3.69 -17.56
C PHE A 253 -3.26 -4.18 -17.49
N TRP A 254 -2.78 -4.78 -18.58
CA TRP A 254 -1.39 -5.15 -18.75
C TRP A 254 -0.84 -4.66 -20.08
N GLY A 255 0.46 -4.42 -20.10
CA GLY A 255 1.17 -3.86 -21.25
C GLY A 255 1.71 -2.48 -20.93
N LYS A 256 1.76 -1.63 -21.95
CA LYS A 256 2.38 -0.31 -21.87
C LYS A 256 1.36 0.76 -21.50
N ALA A 257 1.73 1.63 -20.58
CA ALA A 257 0.98 2.83 -20.24
C ALA A 257 1.93 4.00 -19.99
N TRP A 258 1.51 5.18 -20.42
CA TRP A 258 2.27 6.42 -20.35
C TRP A 258 1.75 7.30 -19.22
N TYR A 259 2.69 7.95 -18.55
CA TYR A 259 2.46 9.02 -17.60
C TYR A 259 3.19 10.27 -18.09
N ARG A 260 2.59 11.46 -17.94
CA ARG A 260 3.28 12.73 -18.20
C ARG A 260 2.86 13.80 -17.20
N THR A 261 3.79 14.65 -16.79
CA THR A 261 3.47 15.84 -16.01
C THR A 261 4.51 16.95 -16.20
N GLY A 262 4.04 18.19 -16.08
CA GLY A 262 4.89 19.37 -16.02
C GLY A 262 5.21 19.75 -14.58
N PHE A 263 6.38 20.32 -14.36
CA PHE A 263 6.80 20.82 -13.05
C PHE A 263 7.77 22.00 -13.17
N SER A 264 7.76 22.90 -12.20
CA SER A 264 8.71 24.01 -12.11
C SER A 264 9.81 23.68 -11.12
N VAL A 265 11.02 24.15 -11.42
CA VAL A 265 12.18 24.10 -10.55
C VAL A 265 12.61 25.54 -10.24
N PRO A 266 12.99 25.88 -9.00
CA PRO A 266 13.45 27.23 -8.66
C PRO A 266 14.68 27.63 -9.49
N THR A 267 14.89 28.94 -9.63
CA THR A 267 16.14 29.48 -10.18
C THR A 267 17.28 29.30 -9.18
N GLY A 268 18.55 29.45 -9.60
CA GLY A 268 19.69 29.34 -8.69
C GLY A 268 20.13 27.90 -8.38
N ILE A 269 19.84 26.98 -9.29
CA ILE A 269 20.22 25.56 -9.21
C ILE A 269 21.51 25.25 -10.00
N GLU A 270 22.13 26.25 -10.60
CA GLU A 270 23.32 26.10 -11.44
C GLU A 270 24.48 25.49 -10.62
N GLY A 271 25.12 24.46 -11.16
CA GLY A 271 26.22 23.75 -10.51
C GLY A 271 25.81 22.80 -9.39
N LYS A 272 24.52 22.65 -9.09
CA LYS A 272 24.02 21.63 -8.15
C LYS A 272 23.74 20.32 -8.90
N SER A 273 23.99 19.18 -8.25
CA SER A 273 23.51 17.88 -8.76
C SER A 273 22.02 17.75 -8.51
N ILE A 274 21.26 17.40 -9.55
CA ILE A 274 19.80 17.33 -9.51
C ILE A 274 19.36 15.91 -9.82
N TRP A 275 18.50 15.37 -8.94
CA TRP A 275 18.02 14.00 -9.04
C TRP A 275 16.50 13.96 -9.13
N LEU A 276 15.99 13.28 -10.15
CA LEU A 276 14.58 12.90 -10.24
C LEU A 276 14.38 11.60 -9.46
N THR A 277 13.45 11.60 -8.51
CA THR A 277 13.06 10.40 -7.76
C THR A 277 11.64 9.97 -8.12
N ILE A 278 11.49 8.69 -8.51
CA ILE A 278 10.20 8.03 -8.65
C ILE A 278 10.07 7.02 -7.49
N GLY A 279 9.18 7.29 -6.53
CA GLY A 279 9.12 6.56 -5.27
C GLY A 279 8.94 5.04 -5.38
N ALA A 280 8.04 4.56 -6.25
CA ALA A 280 7.95 3.14 -6.62
C ALA A 280 7.05 2.93 -7.84
N VAL A 281 7.40 1.93 -8.66
CA VAL A 281 6.64 1.58 -9.87
C VAL A 281 6.42 0.07 -9.91
N TYR A 282 5.17 -0.37 -10.05
CA TYR A 282 4.88 -1.76 -10.37
C TYR A 282 5.08 -1.97 -11.88
N ASN A 283 6.16 -2.65 -12.24
CA ASN A 283 6.64 -2.72 -13.62
C ASN A 283 7.37 -4.04 -13.95
N ARG A 284 7.59 -4.21 -15.25
CA ARG A 284 8.54 -5.11 -15.91
C ARG A 284 9.49 -4.36 -16.84
N GLY A 285 9.16 -3.11 -17.16
CA GLY A 285 10.10 -2.15 -17.69
C GLY A 285 9.62 -0.73 -17.43
N VAL A 286 10.56 0.19 -17.25
CA VAL A 286 10.31 1.62 -17.09
C VAL A 286 11.25 2.39 -18.00
N TRP A 287 10.73 3.39 -18.69
CA TRP A 287 11.50 4.35 -19.45
C TRP A 287 11.11 5.74 -19.00
N VAL A 288 12.08 6.61 -18.81
CA VAL A 288 11.88 7.97 -18.28
C VAL A 288 12.53 8.96 -19.22
N TRP A 289 11.76 9.96 -19.61
CA TRP A 289 12.20 11.11 -20.38
C TRP A 289 12.06 12.37 -19.55
N LEU A 290 13.01 13.28 -19.72
CA LEU A 290 12.95 14.64 -19.23
C LEU A 290 13.12 15.58 -20.40
N ASN A 291 12.19 16.53 -20.56
CA ASN A 291 12.20 17.54 -21.62
C ASN A 291 12.37 16.93 -23.03
N GLY A 292 11.73 15.79 -23.25
CA GLY A 292 11.77 15.04 -24.52
C GLY A 292 12.96 14.10 -24.70
N MET A 293 13.91 14.09 -23.76
CA MET A 293 15.15 13.32 -23.86
C MET A 293 15.15 12.15 -22.88
N MET A 294 15.42 10.94 -23.39
CA MET A 294 15.45 9.73 -22.56
C MET A 294 16.62 9.78 -21.59
N GLN A 295 16.33 9.67 -20.29
CA GLN A 295 17.31 9.71 -19.21
C GLN A 295 17.60 8.33 -18.64
N GLN A 296 16.58 7.49 -18.55
CA GLN A 296 16.68 6.16 -17.98
C GLN A 296 15.82 5.18 -18.77
N PHE A 297 16.33 3.97 -18.93
CA PHE A 297 15.49 2.80 -19.13
C PHE A 297 15.95 1.67 -18.23
N ASP A 298 15.01 0.89 -17.72
CA ASP A 298 15.28 -0.29 -16.93
C ASP A 298 14.29 -1.36 -17.35
N LYS A 299 14.81 -2.53 -17.73
CA LYS A 299 14.02 -3.72 -18.07
C LYS A 299 14.37 -4.79 -17.06
N ASP A 300 13.35 -5.47 -16.56
CA ASP A 300 13.53 -6.61 -15.66
C ASP A 300 14.33 -6.26 -14.40
N ARG A 301 14.13 -5.04 -13.85
CA ARG A 301 14.72 -4.66 -12.56
C ARG A 301 14.39 -5.71 -11.51
N HIS A 302 15.41 -6.30 -10.88
CA HIS A 302 15.27 -7.35 -9.89
C HIS A 302 15.91 -6.93 -8.56
N TRP A 303 15.26 -7.27 -7.45
CA TRP A 303 15.89 -7.19 -6.12
C TRP A 303 16.53 -8.52 -5.72
N ARG A 304 16.07 -9.62 -6.34
CA ARG A 304 16.65 -10.95 -6.32
C ARG A 304 16.35 -11.60 -7.67
N LEU A 305 17.23 -12.45 -8.18
CA LEU A 305 17.01 -13.16 -9.45
C LEU A 305 15.61 -13.79 -9.51
N GLY A 306 14.83 -13.48 -10.54
CA GLY A 306 13.45 -13.93 -10.70
C GLY A 306 12.39 -13.15 -9.92
N HIS A 307 12.78 -12.16 -9.10
CA HIS A 307 11.86 -11.33 -8.32
C HIS A 307 12.03 -9.85 -8.67
N HIS A 308 11.09 -9.32 -9.42
CA HIS A 308 11.15 -7.93 -9.88
C HIS A 308 11.04 -6.93 -8.73
N ASP A 309 11.79 -5.83 -8.85
CA ASP A 309 11.73 -4.71 -7.93
C ASP A 309 10.59 -3.76 -8.30
N VAL A 310 9.58 -3.73 -7.44
CA VAL A 310 8.40 -2.87 -7.58
C VAL A 310 8.21 -1.91 -6.40
N ARG A 311 9.21 -1.74 -5.52
CA ARG A 311 9.05 -0.96 -4.27
C ARG A 311 10.20 -0.03 -3.94
N THR A 312 11.38 -0.25 -4.51
CA THR A 312 12.54 0.61 -4.24
C THR A 312 12.44 1.84 -5.13
N PRO A 313 12.68 3.05 -4.60
CA PRO A 313 12.76 4.26 -5.41
C PRO A 313 13.73 4.10 -6.59
N ILE A 314 13.43 4.82 -7.67
CA ILE A 314 14.31 4.99 -8.83
C ILE A 314 14.83 6.42 -8.74
N HIS A 315 16.15 6.57 -8.65
CA HIS A 315 16.81 7.87 -8.65
C HIS A 315 17.55 8.03 -9.97
N ILE A 316 17.31 9.14 -10.66
CA ILE A 316 17.85 9.42 -11.99
C ILE A 316 18.56 10.76 -11.92
N ASP A 317 19.84 10.78 -12.28
CA ASP A 317 20.57 12.04 -12.43
C ASP A 317 20.03 12.79 -13.64
N VAL A 318 19.57 14.02 -13.40
CA VAL A 318 18.97 14.89 -14.41
C VAL A 318 19.64 16.27 -14.45
N THR A 319 20.84 16.37 -13.87
CA THR A 319 21.58 17.62 -13.68
C THR A 319 21.69 18.44 -14.97
N ASP A 320 22.06 17.79 -16.08
CA ASP A 320 22.29 18.46 -17.36
C ASP A 320 21.01 18.74 -18.17
N TRP A 321 19.85 18.27 -17.70
CA TRP A 321 18.61 18.23 -18.49
C TRP A 321 17.46 19.02 -17.88
N VAL A 322 17.55 19.33 -16.58
CA VAL A 322 16.61 20.25 -15.92
C VAL A 322 16.88 21.69 -16.35
N ARG A 323 15.82 22.41 -16.66
CA ARG A 323 15.86 23.84 -17.03
C ARG A 323 15.46 24.68 -15.82
N SER A 324 16.40 25.51 -15.37
CA SER A 324 16.23 26.47 -14.27
C SER A 324 15.21 27.55 -14.65
N GLY A 325 14.21 27.80 -13.79
CA GLY A 325 13.21 28.85 -14.01
C GLY A 325 12.18 28.60 -15.12
N GLU A 326 12.21 27.43 -15.77
CA GLU A 326 11.25 27.02 -16.80
C GLU A 326 10.35 25.87 -16.32
N ILE A 327 9.25 25.63 -17.04
CA ILE A 327 8.45 24.42 -16.89
C ILE A 327 9.22 23.27 -17.54
N ASN A 328 9.55 22.27 -16.74
CA ASN A 328 10.12 21.01 -17.16
C ASN A 328 9.00 19.98 -17.36
N GLN A 329 9.22 19.03 -18.27
CA GLN A 329 8.27 17.97 -18.56
C GLN A 329 8.91 16.61 -18.31
N VAL A 330 8.30 15.79 -17.48
CA VAL A 330 8.69 14.38 -17.30
C VAL A 330 7.63 13.48 -17.91
N ALA A 331 8.10 12.48 -18.66
CA ALA A 331 7.26 11.40 -19.17
C ALA A 331 7.83 10.05 -18.73
N VAL A 332 6.94 9.14 -18.37
CA VAL A 332 7.29 7.79 -17.92
C VAL A 332 6.44 6.78 -18.68
N LEU A 333 7.10 5.86 -19.37
CA LEU A 333 6.46 4.67 -19.94
C LEU A 333 6.66 3.52 -18.96
N VAL A 334 5.56 2.90 -18.52
CA VAL A 334 5.57 1.70 -17.70
C VAL A 334 5.08 0.54 -18.53
N ASN A 335 5.82 -0.55 -18.54
CA ASN A 335 5.40 -1.82 -19.12
C ASN A 335 5.15 -2.84 -18.01
N THR A 336 4.05 -3.57 -18.11
CA THR A 336 3.80 -4.79 -17.35
C THR A 336 3.55 -5.95 -18.30
N THR A 337 3.93 -7.16 -17.88
CA THR A 337 3.62 -8.39 -18.62
C THR A 337 2.16 -8.79 -18.39
N PRO A 338 1.59 -9.66 -19.24
CA PRO A 338 0.30 -10.29 -18.97
C PRO A 338 0.20 -10.75 -17.51
N PRO A 339 -0.95 -10.52 -16.88
CA PRO A 339 -1.09 -10.76 -15.46
C PRO A 339 -0.90 -12.24 -15.17
N ASP A 340 -0.06 -12.53 -14.19
CA ASP A 340 0.01 -13.85 -13.57
C ASP A 340 -1.05 -13.91 -12.45
N ARG A 341 -0.70 -14.27 -11.22
CA ARG A 341 -1.62 -14.11 -10.09
C ARG A 341 -1.86 -12.63 -9.75
N ASN A 342 -1.07 -11.68 -10.25
CA ASN A 342 -1.06 -10.30 -9.74
C ASN A 342 -1.22 -9.23 -10.84
N PRO A 343 -2.45 -8.83 -11.18
CA PRO A 343 -2.73 -7.81 -12.19
C PRO A 343 -2.59 -6.40 -11.64
N ARG A 344 -1.36 -5.98 -11.36
CA ARG A 344 -1.06 -4.61 -10.93
C ARG A 344 -0.18 -3.91 -11.94
N GLY A 345 -0.24 -2.58 -11.95
CA GLY A 345 0.75 -1.80 -12.68
C GLY A 345 0.73 -0.32 -12.37
N GLY A 346 1.83 0.33 -12.76
CA GLY A 346 1.93 1.77 -12.71
C GLY A 346 2.72 2.31 -11.52
N ILE A 347 2.83 3.63 -11.48
CA ILE A 347 3.46 4.37 -10.39
C ILE A 347 2.52 4.37 -9.19
N HIS A 348 2.97 3.84 -8.04
CA HIS A 348 2.14 3.71 -6.83
C HIS A 348 2.72 4.38 -5.59
N ARG A 349 3.91 4.98 -5.71
CA ARG A 349 4.55 5.80 -4.68
C ARG A 349 5.33 6.92 -5.36
N ARG A 350 5.32 8.08 -4.72
CA ARG A 350 6.03 9.29 -5.14
C ARG A 350 7.19 9.58 -4.22
#